data_AF-A0A3P7J7F1-F1
#
_entry.id   AF-A0A3P7J7F1-F1
#
_cell.length_a   1.000
_cell.length_b   1.000
_cell.length_c   1.000
_cell.angle_alpha   90.00
_cell.angle_beta   90.00
_cell.angle_gamma   90.00
#
_symmetry.space_group_name_H-M   'P 1'
#
loop_
_entity.id
_entity.type
_entity.pdbx_description
1 polymer ?
#
loop_
_entity_poly.entity_id
_entity_poly.type
_entity_poly.pdbx_seq_one_letter_code
_entity_poly.pdbx_strand_id
1 'polypeptide(L)'
;MSPAQKVATVDKIRLSGKFTAAKMPALTSCFKLDEARNCELKFSWLMLGLDTQWQPIIPKALAFVLTVGRMKFCKPIYRSLFNWPLARASAIQQFEASRKTMHPITASIIAKLLN
;
A
#
# COMPACT_ATOMS: atom_id res chain seq x y z
N MET A 1 -20.11 -11.36 2.87
CA MET A 1 -19.74 -10.00 3.36
C MET A 1 -19.68 -9.04 2.20
N SER A 2 -20.31 -7.88 2.34
CA SER A 2 -20.21 -6.81 1.35
C SER A 2 -18.76 -6.25 1.29
N PRO A 3 -18.35 -5.63 0.18
CA PRO A 3 -17.03 -5.00 0.09
C PRO A 3 -16.78 -3.98 1.20
N ALA A 4 -17.79 -3.18 1.56
CA ALA A 4 -17.71 -2.21 2.65
C ALA A 4 -17.46 -2.87 4.02
N GLN A 5 -18.13 -4.00 4.30
CA GLN A 5 -17.87 -4.77 5.52
C GLN A 5 -16.45 -5.32 5.57
N LYS A 6 -15.91 -5.79 4.44
CA LYS A 6 -14.53 -6.27 4.36
C LYS A 6 -13.53 -5.14 4.66
N VAL A 7 -13.73 -3.96 4.07
CA VAL A 7 -12.88 -2.77 4.32
C VAL A 7 -12.88 -2.45 5.82
N ALA A 8 -14.06 -2.30 6.41
CA ALA A 8 -14.20 -1.98 7.84
C ALA A 8 -13.54 -3.03 8.74
N THR A 9 -13.60 -4.30 8.38
CA THR A 9 -12.93 -5.38 9.14
C THR A 9 -11.41 -5.26 9.05
N VAL A 10 -10.84 -5.07 7.86
CA VAL A 10 -9.38 -4.93 7.69
C VAL A 10 -8.89 -3.67 8.40
N ASP A 11 -9.62 -2.56 8.32
CA ASP A 11 -9.28 -1.32 9.01
C ASP A 11 -9.33 -1.49 10.54
N LYS A 12 -10.33 -2.21 11.09
CA LYS A 12 -10.37 -2.54 12.52
C LYS A 12 -9.18 -3.40 12.94
N ILE A 13 -8.80 -4.39 12.13
CA ILE A 13 -7.61 -5.23 12.38
C ILE A 13 -6.35 -4.37 12.41
N ARG A 14 -6.21 -3.47 11.45
CA ARG A 14 -5.08 -2.53 11.36
C ARG A 14 -5.00 -1.61 12.59
N LEU A 15 -6.12 -1.00 12.97
CA LEU A 15 -6.22 -0.11 14.13
C LEU A 15 -5.99 -0.83 15.46
N SER A 16 -6.21 -2.15 15.51
CA SER A 16 -5.99 -2.91 16.74
C SER A 16 -4.52 -2.99 17.16
N GLY A 17 -3.56 -2.75 16.24
CA GLY A 17 -2.12 -2.76 16.49
C GLY A 17 -1.52 -4.11 16.91
N LYS A 18 -2.36 -5.14 17.10
CA LYS A 18 -1.96 -6.50 17.55
C LYS A 18 -1.75 -7.47 16.40
N PHE A 19 -1.84 -6.99 15.16
CA PHE A 19 -1.71 -7.84 13.98
C PHE A 19 -0.24 -7.96 13.56
N THR A 20 0.15 -9.16 13.12
CA THR A 20 1.55 -9.51 12.82
C THR A 20 1.68 -10.00 11.38
N ALA A 21 2.83 -9.78 10.74
CA ALA A 21 3.10 -10.21 9.36
C ALA A 21 2.82 -11.70 9.11
N ALA A 22 3.06 -12.58 10.08
CA ALA A 22 2.80 -14.02 9.98
C ALA A 22 1.33 -14.37 9.69
N LYS A 23 0.38 -13.50 10.08
CA LYS A 23 -1.06 -13.70 9.87
C LYS A 23 -1.55 -13.12 8.54
N MET A 24 -0.71 -12.36 7.81
CA MET A 24 -1.07 -11.77 6.52
C MET A 24 -1.47 -12.80 5.46
N PRO A 25 -0.78 -13.94 5.29
CA PRO A 25 -1.18 -14.93 4.28
C PRO A 25 -2.58 -15.50 4.56
N ALA A 26 -2.84 -15.90 5.80
CA ALA A 26 -4.15 -16.40 6.22
C ALA A 26 -5.26 -15.38 5.95
N LEU A 27 -5.05 -14.12 6.34
CA LEU A 27 -6.01 -13.04 6.08
C LEU A 27 -6.26 -12.83 4.59
N THR A 28 -5.20 -12.81 3.79
CA THR A 28 -5.26 -12.62 2.35
C THR A 28 -6.07 -13.71 1.68
N SER A 29 -5.81 -14.99 2.03
CA SER A 29 -6.53 -16.14 1.49
C SER A 29 -7.99 -16.19 1.93
N CYS A 30 -8.28 -15.95 3.22
CA CYS A 30 -9.65 -15.98 3.73
C CYS A 30 -10.56 -14.93 3.06
N PHE A 31 -10.04 -13.73 2.79
CA PHE A 31 -10.83 -12.64 2.24
C PHE A 31 -10.65 -12.42 0.73
N LYS A 32 -9.72 -13.15 0.10
CA LYS A 32 -9.25 -12.99 -1.30
C LYS A 32 -8.85 -11.54 -1.61
N LEU A 33 -7.99 -10.96 -0.76
CA LEU A 33 -7.67 -9.53 -0.78
C LEU A 33 -6.77 -9.13 -1.95
N ASP A 34 -5.94 -10.05 -2.43
CA ASP A 34 -5.05 -9.84 -3.56
C ASP A 34 -5.81 -9.77 -4.90
N GLU A 35 -6.88 -10.56 -5.03
CA GLU A 35 -7.82 -10.58 -6.16
C GLU A 35 -8.88 -9.47 -6.09
N ALA A 36 -8.92 -8.68 -5.00
CA ALA A 36 -9.93 -7.66 -4.81
C ALA A 36 -9.86 -6.58 -5.90
N ARG A 37 -10.97 -6.39 -6.62
CA ARG A 37 -11.15 -5.27 -7.58
C ARG A 37 -11.43 -3.93 -6.90
N ASN A 38 -11.92 -3.97 -5.66
CA ASN A 38 -12.23 -2.76 -4.90
C ASN A 38 -10.93 -2.07 -4.44
N CYS A 39 -10.69 -0.85 -4.94
CA CYS A 39 -9.50 -0.07 -4.62
C CYS A 39 -9.34 0.24 -3.13
N GLU A 40 -10.44 0.49 -2.41
CA GLU A 40 -10.38 0.80 -0.98
C GLU A 40 -10.00 -0.44 -0.15
N LEU A 41 -10.56 -1.60 -0.51
CA LEU A 41 -10.20 -2.86 0.12
C LEU A 41 -8.74 -3.22 -0.12
N LYS A 42 -8.29 -3.08 -1.37
CA LYS A 42 -6.89 -3.33 -1.75
C LYS A 42 -5.96 -2.37 -1.03
N PHE A 43 -6.32 -1.09 -0.96
CA PHE A 43 -5.56 -0.09 -0.21
C PHE A 43 -5.44 -0.42 1.28
N SER A 44 -6.55 -0.75 1.95
CA SER A 44 -6.54 -1.12 3.37
C SER A 44 -5.63 -2.33 3.64
N TRP A 45 -5.70 -3.35 2.77
CA TRP A 45 -4.80 -4.51 2.83
C TRP A 45 -3.33 -4.17 2.61
N LEU A 46 -3.01 -3.32 1.62
CA LEU A 46 -1.66 -2.86 1.35
C LEU A 46 -1.08 -2.11 2.56
N MET A 47 -1.86 -1.20 3.15
CA MET A 47 -1.44 -0.45 4.34
C MET A 47 -1.19 -1.37 5.53
N LEU A 48 -2.05 -2.36 5.77
CA LEU A 48 -1.82 -3.36 6.82
C LEU A 48 -0.52 -4.15 6.61
N GLY A 49 -0.24 -4.55 5.37
CA GLY A 49 1.01 -5.24 5.04
C GLY A 49 2.25 -4.36 5.23
N LEU A 50 2.17 -3.08 4.87
CA LEU A 50 3.26 -2.12 5.05
C LEU A 50 3.51 -1.82 6.53
N ASP A 51 2.45 -1.63 7.32
CA ASP A 51 2.55 -1.38 8.76
C ASP A 51 3.13 -2.58 9.51
N THR A 52 2.85 -3.80 9.05
CA THR A 52 3.42 -5.03 9.61
C THR A 52 4.74 -5.47 8.99
N GLN A 53 5.28 -4.69 8.04
CA GLN A 53 6.52 -5.03 7.30
C GLN A 53 6.48 -6.40 6.62
N TRP A 54 5.33 -6.79 6.08
CA TRP A 54 5.17 -8.04 5.34
C TRP A 54 5.76 -7.92 3.92
N GLN A 55 6.98 -8.43 3.72
CA GLN A 55 7.78 -8.27 2.49
C GLN A 55 7.04 -8.54 1.16
N PRO A 56 6.17 -9.56 1.02
CA PRO A 56 5.44 -9.82 -0.21
C PRO A 56 4.50 -8.68 -0.64
N ILE A 57 4.19 -7.72 0.23
CA ILE A 57 3.35 -6.57 -0.09
C ILE A 57 4.07 -5.53 -0.95
N ILE A 58 5.40 -5.45 -0.89
CA ILE A 58 6.20 -4.40 -1.55
C ILE A 58 5.90 -4.31 -3.05
N PRO A 59 6.08 -5.38 -3.85
CA PRO A 59 5.81 -5.31 -5.29
C PRO A 59 4.33 -5.01 -5.59
N LYS A 60 3.41 -5.48 -4.73
CA LYS A 60 1.96 -5.24 -4.90
C LYS A 60 1.58 -3.79 -4.61
N ALA A 61 2.20 -3.18 -3.60
CA ALA A 61 2.01 -1.77 -3.26
C ALA A 61 2.54 -0.87 -4.37
N LEU A 62 3.74 -1.18 -4.88
CA LEU A 62 4.39 -0.50 -6.00
C LEU A 62 3.56 -0.57 -7.29
N ALA A 63 3.03 -1.75 -7.64
CA ALA A 63 2.13 -1.87 -8.79
C ALA A 63 0.84 -1.06 -8.60
N PHE A 64 0.25 -1.10 -7.40
CA PHE A 64 -1.01 -0.39 -7.12
C PHE A 64 -0.89 1.13 -7.26
N VAL A 65 0.22 1.74 -6.79
CA VAL A 65 0.41 3.19 -6.93
C VAL A 65 0.58 3.63 -8.38
N LEU A 66 1.16 2.78 -9.24
CA LEU A 66 1.25 3.05 -10.68
C LEU A 66 -0.11 2.94 -11.37
N THR A 67 -0.92 1.94 -11.01
CA THR A 67 -2.23 1.73 -11.65
C THR A 67 -3.24 2.81 -11.27
N VAL A 68 -3.28 3.24 -10.00
CA VAL A 68 -4.38 4.10 -9.52
C VAL A 68 -4.03 5.59 -9.61
N GLY A 69 -2.79 6.00 -9.31
CA GLY A 69 -2.34 7.39 -9.40
C GLY A 69 -3.04 8.41 -8.48
N ARG A 70 -4.07 8.03 -7.70
CA ARG A 70 -4.79 8.94 -6.79
C ARG A 70 -3.99 9.21 -5.52
N MET A 71 -3.81 10.50 -5.22
CA MET A 71 -3.10 10.98 -4.03
C MET A 71 -3.61 10.43 -2.70
N LYS A 72 -4.92 10.15 -2.57
CA LYS A 72 -5.53 9.49 -1.41
C LYS A 72 -4.80 8.19 -1.05
N PHE A 73 -4.31 7.46 -2.05
CA PHE A 73 -3.65 6.18 -1.87
C PHE A 73 -2.14 6.26 -2.06
N CYS A 74 -1.66 6.99 -3.07
CA CYS A 74 -0.24 7.09 -3.39
C CYS A 74 0.57 7.68 -2.24
N LYS A 75 0.10 8.79 -1.64
CA LYS A 75 0.83 9.48 -0.56
C LYS A 75 1.10 8.59 0.65
N PRO A 76 0.10 7.94 1.28
CA PRO A 76 0.35 7.06 2.43
C PRO A 76 1.17 5.81 2.09
N ILE A 77 1.00 5.24 0.89
CA ILE A 77 1.80 4.07 0.47
C ILE A 77 3.26 4.46 0.30
N TYR A 78 3.57 5.51 -0.47
CA TYR A 78 4.96 5.97 -0.66
C TYR A 78 5.61 6.35 0.67
N ARG A 79 4.88 7.05 1.55
CA ARG A 79 5.39 7.37 2.89
C ARG A 79 5.80 6.11 3.66
N SER A 80 4.97 5.07 3.64
CA SER A 80 5.25 3.82 4.36
C SER A 80 6.42 3.05 3.73
N LEU A 81 6.49 3.02 2.40
CA LEU A 81 7.59 2.40 1.66
C LEU A 81 8.93 3.12 1.89
N PHE A 82 8.95 4.45 1.91
CA PHE A 82 10.17 5.23 2.14
C PHE A 82 10.68 5.13 3.58
N ASN A 83 9.77 4.95 4.53
CA ASN A 83 10.09 4.73 5.94
C ASN A 83 10.57 3.30 6.23
N TRP A 84 10.39 2.36 5.30
CA TRP A 84 10.81 0.98 5.46
C TRP A 84 12.16 0.73 4.76
N PRO A 85 13.27 0.50 5.48
CA PRO A 85 14.61 0.42 4.89
C PRO A 85 14.72 -0.58 3.73
N LEU A 86 14.05 -1.73 3.83
CA LEU A 86 14.10 -2.78 2.82
C LEU A 86 13.34 -2.41 1.54
N ALA A 87 12.26 -1.63 1.65
CA ALA A 87 11.45 -1.23 0.51
C ALA A 87 11.89 0.12 -0.11
N ARG A 88 12.64 0.94 0.65
CA ARG A 88 13.01 2.31 0.28
C ARG A 88 13.72 2.38 -1.07
N ALA A 89 14.74 1.57 -1.29
CA ALA A 89 15.52 1.57 -2.53
C ALA A 89 14.63 1.27 -3.76
N SER A 90 13.82 0.20 -3.68
CA SER A 90 12.90 -0.17 -4.76
C SER A 90 11.84 0.90 -5.01
N ALA A 91 11.32 1.53 -3.94
CA ALA A 91 10.32 2.59 -4.06
C ALA A 91 10.89 3.86 -4.70
N ILE A 92 12.13 4.23 -4.38
CA ILE A 92 12.82 5.37 -5.02
C ILE A 92 13.05 5.09 -6.50
N GLN A 93 13.60 3.92 -6.83
CA GLN A 93 13.89 3.54 -8.21
C GLN A 93 12.62 3.59 -9.08
N GLN A 94 11.51 3.03 -8.58
CA GLN A 94 10.25 3.02 -9.31
C GLN A 94 9.60 4.41 -9.37
N PHE A 95 9.72 5.21 -8.31
CA PHE A 95 9.25 6.59 -8.31
C PHE A 95 9.98 7.40 -9.40
N GLU A 96 11.30 7.36 -9.47
CA GLU A 96 12.06 8.10 -10.48
C GLU A 96 11.74 7.64 -11.91
N ALA A 97 11.57 6.32 -12.12
CA ALA A 97 11.15 5.79 -13.42
C ALA A 97 9.75 6.27 -13.85
N SER A 98 8.81 6.38 -12.91
CA SER A 98 7.43 6.80 -13.17
C SER A 98 7.21 8.32 -13.03
N ARG A 99 8.20 9.07 -12.54
CA ARG A 99 8.08 10.49 -12.24
C ARG A 99 7.64 11.33 -13.45
N LYS A 100 8.10 10.96 -14.64
CA LYS A 100 7.78 11.65 -15.91
C LYS A 100 6.34 11.41 -16.38
N THR A 101 5.74 10.28 -16.00
CA THR A 101 4.36 9.92 -16.40
C THR A 101 3.33 10.33 -15.35
N MET A 102 3.77 10.59 -14.11
CA MET A 102 2.92 11.11 -13.06
C MET A 102 2.52 12.57 -13.29
N HIS A 103 1.35 12.93 -12.78
CA HIS A 103 0.92 14.33 -12.74
C HIS A 103 1.95 15.17 -11.96
N PRO A 104 2.38 16.36 -12.46
CA PRO A 104 3.47 17.14 -11.86
C PRO A 104 3.28 17.46 -10.37
N ILE A 105 2.03 17.74 -9.95
CA ILE A 105 1.71 18.01 -8.55
C ILE A 105 1.92 16.75 -7.68
N THR A 106 1.50 15.57 -8.17
CA THR A 106 1.68 14.29 -7.48
C THR A 106 3.16 13.97 -7.33
N ALA A 107 3.93 14.12 -8.41
CA ALA A 107 5.38 13.92 -8.39
C ALA A 107 6.08 14.86 -7.40
N SER A 108 5.71 16.15 -7.38
CA SER A 108 6.26 17.13 -6.44
C SER A 108 5.98 16.75 -4.98
N ILE A 109 4.75 16.33 -4.66
CA ILE A 109 4.39 15.93 -3.29
C ILE A 109 5.13 14.65 -2.86
N ILE A 110 5.26 13.66 -3.74
CA ILE A 110 5.97 12.41 -3.42
C ILE A 110 7.47 12.67 -3.28
N ALA A 111 8.05 13.52 -4.14
CA ALA A 111 9.46 13.92 -4.03
C ALA A 111 9.75 14.60 -2.68
N LYS A 112 8.81 15.41 -2.17
CA LYS A 112 8.92 16.00 -0.82
C LYS A 112 8.89 14.98 0.32
N LEU A 113 8.45 13.74 0.09
CA LEU A 113 8.51 12.67 1.11
C LEU A 113 9.87 11.94 1.14
N LEU A 114 10.73 12.19 0.14
CA LEU A 114 12.05 11.57 0.05
C LEU A 114 13.12 12.35 0.83
N ASN A 115 12.97 13.67 0.89
CA ASN A 115 13.72 14.60 1.74
C ASN A 115 13.20 14.58 3.18
#